data_AF-A0A0R2S506-F1
#
_entry.id   AF-A0A0R2S506-F1
#
_cell.length_a   1.000
_cell.length_b   1.000
_cell.length_c   1.000
_cell.angle_alpha   90.00
_cell.angle_beta   90.00
_cell.angle_gamma   90.00
#
_symmetry.space_group_name_H-M   'P 1'
#
loop_
_entity.id
_entity.type
_entity.pdbx_description
1 polymer ?
#
loop_
_entity_poly.entity_id
_entity_poly.type
_entity_poly.pdbx_seq_one_letter_code
_entity_poly.pdbx_strand_id
1 'polypeptide(L)'
;MLTIDPKSEKTALVHKYILGAVAPRPIAFASTIDKAGNLNLSPFSFFNAFSANPPILIFSPSRRVRDNTVKHTLNNVLETKGSSYWNSNG
;
A
#
# COMPACT_ATOMS: atom_id res chain seq x y z
N MET A 1 21.90 3.98 23.65
CA MET A 1 20.96 3.42 22.65
C MET A 1 19.60 4.07 22.89
N LEU A 2 18.96 4.60 21.85
CA LEU A 2 17.63 5.18 21.98
C LEU A 2 16.61 4.04 22.03
N THR A 3 15.81 3.96 23.10
CA THR A 3 14.72 3.00 23.24
C THR A 3 13.41 3.73 23.04
N ILE A 4 12.56 3.21 22.16
CA ILE A 4 11.26 3.80 21.81
C ILE A 4 10.19 2.78 22.18
N ASP A 5 9.26 3.15 23.06
CA ASP A 5 8.09 2.32 23.37
C ASP A 5 6.91 2.71 22.45
N PRO A 6 6.50 1.84 21.51
CA PRO A 6 5.45 2.16 20.55
C PRO A 6 4.06 2.33 21.19
N LYS A 7 3.86 1.91 22.45
CA LYS A 7 2.57 2.06 23.15
C LYS A 7 2.39 3.45 23.76
N SER A 8 3.47 4.09 24.17
CA SER A 8 3.45 5.42 24.80
C SER A 8 3.70 6.55 23.79
N GLU A 9 4.28 6.24 22.62
CA GLU A 9 4.62 7.23 21.61
C GLU A 9 3.49 7.55 20.61
N LYS A 10 3.56 8.75 20.01
CA LYS A 10 2.59 9.15 18.97
C LYS A 10 2.74 8.27 17.74
N THR A 11 1.62 7.76 17.20
CA THR A 11 1.60 6.93 15.98
C THR A 11 2.36 7.55 14.81
N ALA A 12 2.26 8.88 14.62
CA ALA A 12 2.99 9.59 13.57
C ALA A 12 4.51 9.52 13.73
N LEU A 13 5.01 9.53 14.97
CA LEU A 13 6.43 9.44 15.28
C LEU A 13 6.94 8.00 15.08
N VAL A 14 6.21 7.01 15.60
CA VAL A 14 6.51 5.59 15.37
C VAL A 14 6.52 5.26 13.88
N HIS A 15 5.55 5.79 13.13
CA HIS A 15 5.50 5.64 11.67
C HIS A 15 6.74 6.23 10.99
N LYS A 16 7.18 7.43 11.38
CA LYS A 16 8.43 8.02 10.85
C LYS A 16 9.64 7.14 11.14
N TYR A 17 9.75 6.58 12.35
CA TYR A 17 10.85 5.68 12.69
C TYR A 17 10.84 4.40 11.86
N ILE A 18 9.68 3.75 11.69
CA ILE A 18 9.54 2.58 10.81
C ILE A 18 9.93 2.94 9.37
N LEU A 19 9.50 4.11 8.89
CA LEU A 19 9.88 4.57 7.56
C LEU A 19 11.36 4.93 7.43
N GLY A 20 12.06 5.26 8.51
CA GLY A 20 13.50 5.48 8.49
C GLY A 20 14.28 4.17 8.54
N ALA A 21 13.83 3.23 9.38
CA ALA A 21 14.53 1.97 9.65
C ALA A 21 14.38 0.92 8.55
N VAL A 22 13.22 0.86 7.88
CA VAL A 22 12.97 -0.08 6.78
C VAL A 22 13.22 0.63 5.45
N ALA A 23 14.47 0.62 4.99
CA ALA A 23 14.92 1.24 3.74
C ALA A 23 16.05 0.42 3.07
N PRO A 24 16.21 0.46 1.73
CA PRO A 24 15.34 1.11 0.74
C PRO A 24 14.01 0.36 0.56
N ARG A 25 12.92 1.08 0.28
CA ARG A 25 11.61 0.46 0.02
C ARG A 25 11.25 0.52 -1.46
N PRO A 26 10.90 -0.61 -2.09
CA PRO A 26 10.33 -0.57 -3.42
C PRO A 26 8.98 0.15 -3.39
N ILE A 27 8.70 0.92 -4.45
CA ILE A 27 7.43 1.64 -4.62
C ILE A 27 6.62 0.89 -5.67
N ALA A 28 5.45 0.37 -5.27
CA ALA A 28 4.50 -0.22 -6.21
C ALA A 28 3.55 0.85 -6.75
N PHE A 29 3.35 0.87 -8.07
CA PHE A 29 2.31 1.63 -8.72
C PHE A 29 1.14 0.70 -9.03
N ALA A 30 0.00 0.88 -8.36
CA ALA A 30 -1.20 0.09 -8.62
C ALA A 30 -2.18 0.90 -9.47
N SER A 31 -2.49 0.39 -10.66
CA SER A 31 -3.55 0.90 -11.52
C SER A 31 -4.87 0.17 -11.23
N THR A 32 -5.94 0.92 -11.05
CA THR A 32 -7.29 0.41 -10.78
C THR A 32 -8.30 1.17 -11.62
N ILE A 33 -9.39 0.52 -12.02
CA ILE A 33 -10.50 1.15 -12.74
C ILE A 33 -11.72 1.13 -11.81
N ASP A 34 -12.47 2.23 -11.73
CA ASP A 34 -13.74 2.26 -11.00
C ASP A 34 -14.92 1.76 -11.86
N LYS A 35 -16.12 1.65 -11.28
CA LYS A 35 -17.31 1.20 -12.02
C LYS A 35 -17.74 2.12 -13.16
N ALA A 36 -17.36 3.40 -13.11
CA ALA A 36 -17.64 4.37 -14.16
C ALA A 36 -16.59 4.35 -15.28
N GLY A 37 -15.58 3.48 -15.18
CA GLY A 37 -14.51 3.35 -16.17
C GLY A 37 -13.36 4.34 -15.96
N ASN A 38 -13.31 5.07 -14.85
CA ASN A 38 -12.22 6.00 -14.59
C ASN A 38 -10.96 5.28 -14.14
N LEU A 39 -9.84 5.62 -14.76
CA LEU A 39 -8.51 5.12 -14.41
C LEU A 39 -7.96 5.83 -13.16
N ASN A 40 -7.45 5.05 -12.21
CA ASN A 40 -6.74 5.53 -11.03
C ASN A 40 -5.37 4.84 -10.95
N LEU A 41 -4.30 5.62 -10.88
CA LEU A 41 -2.93 5.12 -10.63
C LEU A 41 -2.46 5.66 -9.28
N SER A 42 -2.00 4.79 -8.39
CA SER A 42 -1.60 5.21 -7.04
C SER A 42 -0.29 4.55 -6.59
N PRO A 43 0.66 5.31 -6.01
CA PRO A 43 1.89 4.77 -5.46
C PRO A 43 1.70 4.24 -4.02
N PHE A 44 2.37 3.13 -3.72
CA PHE A 44 2.40 2.47 -2.41
C PHE A 44 3.83 2.09 -2.02
N SER A 45 4.31 2.65 -0.91
CA SER A 45 5.65 2.37 -0.36
C SER A 45 5.67 1.24 0.66
N PHE A 46 4.52 0.77 1.14
CA PHE A 46 4.40 -0.48 1.89
C PHE A 46 4.08 -1.60 0.91
N PHE A 47 5.11 -2.05 0.20
CA PHE A 47 5.05 -3.10 -0.81
C PHE A 47 6.19 -4.09 -0.60
N ASN A 48 5.91 -5.39 -0.78
CA ASN A 48 6.93 -6.44 -0.78
C ASN A 48 6.50 -7.68 -1.58
N ALA A 49 7.47 -8.47 -2.03
CA ALA A 49 7.23 -9.82 -2.52
C ALA A 49 7.10 -10.79 -1.34
N PHE A 50 6.12 -11.68 -1.40
CA PHE A 50 5.81 -12.62 -0.31
C PHE A 50 6.13 -14.07 -0.68
N SER A 51 5.83 -14.48 -1.91
CA SER A 51 6.18 -15.81 -2.42
C SER A 51 6.49 -15.75 -3.91
N ALA A 52 7.39 -16.64 -4.36
CA ALA A 52 7.70 -16.81 -5.78
C ALA A 52 6.94 -17.98 -6.43
N ASN A 53 6.41 -18.93 -5.63
CA ASN A 53 5.59 -20.04 -6.12
C ASN A 53 4.52 -20.45 -5.08
N PRO A 54 3.23 -20.12 -5.29
CA PRO A 54 2.74 -19.23 -6.34
C PRO A 54 3.28 -17.80 -6.15
N PRO A 55 3.41 -17.00 -7.22
CA PRO A 55 3.87 -15.62 -7.11
C PRO A 55 2.86 -14.76 -6.36
N ILE A 56 3.22 -14.30 -5.15
CA ILE A 56 2.38 -13.47 -4.29
C ILE A 56 3.13 -12.18 -3.98
N LEU A 57 2.47 -11.06 -4.27
CA LEU A 57 2.90 -9.72 -3.90
C LEU A 57 1.92 -9.13 -2.89
N ILE A 58 2.44 -8.35 -1.95
CA ILE A 58 1.63 -7.65 -0.95
C ILE A 58 1.88 -6.16 -1.02
N PHE A 59 0.82 -5.36 -0.99
CA PHE A 59 0.91 -3.93 -0.74
C PHE A 59 -0.20 -3.50 0.22
N SER A 60 0.11 -2.52 1.08
CA SER A 60 -0.85 -1.99 2.04
C SER A 60 -1.39 -0.65 1.56
N PRO A 61 -2.68 -0.55 1.19
CA PRO A 61 -3.31 0.73 0.98
C PRO A 61 -3.56 1.39 2.34
N SER A 62 -2.58 2.15 2.84
CA SER A 62 -2.75 2.88 4.10
C SER A 62 -3.91 3.85 4.01
N ARG A 63 -4.80 3.79 5.03
CA ARG A 63 -5.88 4.76 5.24
C ARG A 63 -5.28 6.13 5.49
N ARG A 64 -5.84 7.17 4.87
CA ARG A 64 -5.41 8.55 5.13
C ARG A 64 -5.89 8.90 6.55
N VAL A 65 -4.94 9.01 7.49
CA VAL A 65 -5.19 9.28 8.93
C VAL A 65 -5.88 10.64 9.17
N ARG A 66 -5.99 11.49 8.15
CA ARG A 66 -6.58 12.83 8.26
C ARG A 66 -8.10 12.86 8.14
N ASP A 67 -8.72 11.99 7.33
CA ASP A 67 -10.14 12.15 6.95
C ASP A 67 -10.97 10.86 7.01
N ASN A 68 -10.43 9.75 7.54
CA ASN A 68 -11.12 8.44 7.59
C ASN A 68 -11.61 7.93 6.21
N THR A 69 -11.21 8.58 5.11
CA THR A 69 -11.54 8.19 3.74
C THR A 69 -10.60 7.08 3.30
N VAL A 70 -11.21 5.98 2.84
CA VAL A 70 -10.52 4.89 2.17
C VAL A 70 -9.93 5.40 0.85
N LYS A 71 -8.68 5.05 0.53
CA LYS A 71 -8.11 5.38 -0.79
C LYS A 71 -8.96 4.73 -1.88
N HIS A 72 -9.24 5.46 -2.96
CA HIS A 72 -10.01 4.98 -4.12
C HIS A 72 -9.52 3.60 -4.62
N THR A 73 -8.20 3.32 -4.56
CA THR A 73 -7.63 2.01 -4.89
C THR A 73 -8.23 0.84 -4.10
N LEU A 74 -8.43 0.98 -2.78
CA LEU A 74 -8.98 -0.10 -1.96
C LEU A 74 -10.46 -0.35 -2.30
N ASN A 75 -11.23 0.73 -2.52
CA ASN A 75 -12.62 0.61 -2.95
C ASN A 75 -12.71 -0.06 -4.32
N ASN A 76 -11.88 0.36 -5.28
CA ASN A 76 -11.87 -0.22 -6.61
C ASN A 76 -11.49 -1.71 -6.58
N VAL A 77 -10.49 -2.12 -5.78
CA VAL A 77 -10.08 -3.53 -5.66
C VAL A 77 -11.16 -4.40 -5.02
N LEU A 78 -11.85 -3.90 -3.99
CA LEU A 78 -12.96 -4.61 -3.34
C LEU A 78 -14.16 -4.73 -4.26
N GLU A 79 -14.43 -3.71 -5.08
CA GLU A 79 -15.56 -3.70 -6.01
C GLU A 79 -15.32 -4.51 -7.29
N THR A 80 -14.08 -4.61 -7.76
CA THR A 80 -13.71 -5.29 -9.01
C THR A 80 -13.06 -6.66 -8.83
N LYS A 81 -13.07 -7.22 -7.60
CA LYS A 81 -12.48 -8.53 -7.25
C LYS A 81 -11.07 -8.73 -7.82
N GLY A 82 -10.17 -7.78 -7.59
CA GLY A 82 -8.75 -7.94 -7.90
C GLY A 82 -8.38 -7.90 -9.40
N SER A 83 -9.28 -7.48 -10.30
CA SER A 83 -8.92 -7.28 -11.71
C SER A 83 -8.19 -5.94 -11.92
N SER A 84 -7.02 -5.81 -11.29
CA SER A 84 -6.01 -4.89 -11.78
C SER A 84 -5.30 -5.64 -12.90
N TYR A 85 -5.56 -5.28 -14.15
CA TYR A 85 -4.92 -5.87 -15.33
C TYR A 85 -3.38 -5.80 -15.19
N TRP A 86 -2.76 -6.83 -14.62
CA TRP A 86 -1.34 -7.09 -14.78
C TRP A 86 -1.17 -7.96 -16.01
N ASN A 87 -1.09 -7.30 -17.17
CA ASN A 87 -0.71 -7.95 -18.40
C ASN A 87 0.80 -8.24 -18.31
N SER A 88 1.16 -9.49 -17.99
CA SER A 88 2.56 -9.95 -17.95
C SER A 88 3.13 -10.26 -19.35
N ASN A 89 2.69 -9.52 -20.38
CA ASN A 89 3.26 -9.62 -21.72
C ASN A 89 3.89 -8.28 -22.09
N GLY A 90 5.20 -8.22 -21.89
CA GLY A 90 6.10 -7.11 -22.21
C GLY A 90 7.47 -7.38 -21.64
#